data_AF-A0A183L3Q8-F1
#
_entry.id   AF-A0A183L3Q8-F1
#
_cell.length_a   1.000
_cell.length_b   1.000
_cell.length_c   1.000
_cell.angle_alpha   90.00
_cell.angle_beta   90.00
_cell.angle_gamma   90.00
#
_symmetry.space_group_name_H-M   'P 1'
#
loop_
_entity.id
_entity.type
_entity.pdbx_description
1 polymer ?
#
loop_
_entity_poly.entity_id
_entity_poly.type
_entity_poly.pdbx_seq_one_letter_code
_entity_poly.pdbx_strand_id
1 'polypeptide(L)'
;MKSTVDKYHQQNNLHKTISSQMQQQMQEKTASVAAVGLNIHKGKSKILRYNTACNNPITIDGEDLEDVKIFTYLGSIIDEHGGFDADMKARIGKARAAYLQLRNIWNWNQLSTNTK
;
A
#
# COMPACT_ATOMS: atom_id res chain seq x y z
N MET A 1 29.19 -19.07 18.90
CA MET A 1 27.83 -18.86 19.43
C MET A 1 27.72 -17.39 19.79
N LYS A 2 26.96 -16.58 19.04
CA LYS A 2 26.81 -15.14 19.36
C LYS A 2 26.16 -15.03 20.75
N SER A 3 26.75 -14.24 21.64
CA SER A 3 26.21 -14.00 22.98
C SER A 3 24.82 -13.38 22.85
N THR A 4 23.92 -13.73 23.78
CA THR A 4 22.56 -13.15 23.83
C THR A 4 22.61 -11.62 23.83
N VAL A 5 23.65 -11.04 24.46
CA VAL A 5 23.93 -9.59 24.52
C VAL A 5 24.20 -9.00 23.13
N ASP A 6 25.00 -9.68 22.30
CA ASP A 6 25.31 -9.22 20.93
C ASP A 6 24.06 -9.20 20.05
N LYS A 7 23.15 -10.15 20.26
CA LYS A 7 21.88 -10.22 19.53
C LYS A 7 20.97 -9.05 19.89
N TYR A 8 20.88 -8.68 21.18
CA TYR A 8 20.10 -7.53 21.64
C TYR A 8 20.63 -6.20 21.10
N HIS A 9 21.95 -5.98 21.14
CA HIS A 9 22.55 -4.76 20.59
C HIS A 9 22.33 -4.64 19.07
N GLN A 10 22.45 -5.76 18.35
CA GLN A 10 22.24 -5.77 16.90
C GLN A 10 20.77 -5.52 16.51
N GLN A 11 19.82 -6.05 17.28
CA GLN A 11 18.38 -5.81 17.11
C GLN A 11 18.00 -4.33 17.34
N ASN A 12 18.50 -3.72 18.42
CA ASN A 12 18.21 -2.32 18.75
C ASN A 12 18.77 -1.33 17.72
N ASN A 13 19.97 -1.61 17.19
CA ASN A 13 20.56 -0.81 16.13
C ASN A 13 19.77 -0.91 14.81
N LEU A 14 19.25 -2.09 14.48
CA LEU A 14 18.42 -2.28 13.29
C LEU A 14 17.11 -1.48 13.38
N HIS A 15 16.42 -1.56 14.51
CA HIS A 15 15.16 -0.83 14.74
C HIS A 15 15.32 0.69 14.67
N LYS A 16 16.38 1.21 15.31
CA LYS A 16 16.74 2.64 15.26
C LYS A 16 17.04 3.11 13.83
N THR A 17 17.72 2.27 13.04
CA THR A 17 18.06 2.58 11.65
C THR A 17 16.81 2.65 10.77
N ILE A 18 15.89 1.68 10.89
CA ILE A 18 14.63 1.65 10.13
C ILE A 18 13.77 2.88 10.42
N SER A 19 13.61 3.25 11.70
CA SER A 19 12.84 4.43 12.10
C SER A 19 13.43 5.72 11.54
N SER A 20 14.75 5.89 11.64
CA SER A 20 15.44 7.06 11.08
C SER A 20 15.26 7.14 9.56
N GLN A 21 15.37 5.99 8.87
CA GLN A 21 15.21 5.93 7.42
C GLN A 21 13.77 6.27 6.98
N MET A 22 12.76 5.75 7.68
CA MET A 22 11.35 6.09 7.41
C MET A 22 11.09 7.58 7.61
N GLN A 23 11.60 8.17 8.69
CA GLN A 23 11.45 9.60 8.98
C GLN A 23 12.11 10.46 7.88
N GLN A 24 13.31 10.07 7.44
CA GLN A 24 14.00 10.77 6.35
C GLN A 24 13.20 10.71 5.04
N GLN A 25 12.70 9.53 4.65
CA GLN A 25 11.89 9.39 3.43
C GLN A 25 10.60 10.21 3.49
N MET A 26 9.99 10.32 4.66
CA MET A 26 8.80 11.16 4.86
C MET A 26 9.12 12.65 4.66
N GLN A 27 10.26 13.12 5.16
CA GLN A 27 10.70 14.51 4.96
C GLN A 27 11.01 14.80 3.49
N GLU A 28 11.72 13.90 2.80
CA GLU A 28 12.04 14.06 1.38
C GLU A 28 10.77 14.12 0.50
N LYS A 29 9.80 13.24 0.77
CA LYS A 29 8.51 13.26 0.07
C LYS A 29 7.75 14.56 0.37
N THR A 30 7.71 15.00 1.62
CA THR A 30 7.05 16.26 2.01
C THR A 30 7.66 17.46 1.29
N ALA A 31 9.00 17.53 1.23
CA ALA A 31 9.71 18.56 0.50
C ALA A 31 9.40 18.53 -1.01
N SER A 32 9.34 17.34 -1.61
CA SER A 32 9.01 17.21 -3.05
C SER A 32 7.58 17.66 -3.38
N VAL A 33 6.63 17.40 -2.48
CA VAL A 33 5.23 17.87 -2.61
C VAL A 33 5.16 19.39 -2.47
N ALA A 34 5.89 19.97 -1.50
CA ALA A 34 5.96 21.41 -1.32
C ALA A 34 6.61 22.14 -2.51
N ALA A 35 7.62 21.52 -3.15
CA ALA A 35 8.30 22.10 -4.31
C ALA A 35 7.38 22.33 -5.53
N VAL A 36 6.27 21.59 -5.62
CA VAL A 36 5.23 21.79 -6.65
C VAL A 36 4.05 22.63 -6.17
N GLY A 37 4.20 23.32 -5.01
CA GLY A 37 3.17 24.18 -4.43
C GLY A 37 2.00 23.45 -3.77
N LEU A 38 2.15 22.15 -3.51
CA LEU A 38 1.13 21.34 -2.83
C LEU A 38 1.45 21.20 -1.34
N ASN A 39 0.42 20.95 -0.53
CA ASN A 39 0.56 20.76 0.92
C ASN A 39 0.01 19.38 1.33
N ILE A 40 0.74 18.69 2.20
CA ILE A 40 0.26 17.44 2.79
C ILE A 40 -0.73 17.76 3.90
N HIS A 41 -1.93 17.17 3.81
CA HIS A 41 -2.94 17.32 4.84
C HIS A 41 -2.67 16.37 6.01
N LYS A 42 -1.95 16.86 7.02
CA LYS A 42 -1.49 16.09 8.20
C LYS A 42 -2.59 15.25 8.87
N GLY A 43 -3.75 15.83 9.18
CA GLY A 43 -4.86 15.09 9.80
C GLY A 43 -5.56 14.02 8.95
N LYS A 44 -5.24 13.92 7.64
CA LYS A 44 -5.74 12.86 6.74
C LYS A 44 -4.66 11.84 6.40
N SER A 45 -3.41 12.16 6.70
CA SER A 45 -2.26 11.29 6.50
C SER A 45 -2.22 10.26 7.61
N LYS A 46 -2.05 8.99 7.23
CA LYS A 46 -1.96 7.86 8.15
C LYS A 46 -0.81 6.96 7.74
N ILE A 47 -0.33 6.16 8.68
CA ILE A 47 0.77 5.23 8.47
C ILE A 47 0.24 3.81 8.54
N LEU A 48 0.56 3.01 7.53
CA LEU A 48 0.38 1.58 7.54
C LEU A 48 1.76 0.93 7.65
N ARG A 49 1.98 0.15 8.71
CA ARG A 49 3.24 -0.56 8.94
C ARG A 49 3.13 -1.98 8.40
N TYR A 50 4.04 -2.36 7.52
CA TYR A 50 4.11 -3.69 6.94
C TYR A 50 5.35 -4.42 7.44
N ASN A 51 5.17 -5.62 8.00
CA ASN A 51 6.26 -6.51 8.44
C ASN A 51 7.31 -5.89 9.38
N THR A 52 6.93 -4.87 10.16
CA THR A 52 7.86 -4.21 11.08
C THR A 52 7.27 -4.09 12.48
N ALA A 53 8.06 -4.45 13.49
CA ALA A 53 7.75 -4.21 14.90
C ALA A 53 8.14 -2.78 15.35
N CYS A 54 8.56 -1.92 14.42
CA CYS A 54 8.88 -0.54 14.72
C CYS A 54 7.61 0.24 15.05
N ASN A 55 7.51 0.78 16.26
CA ASN A 55 6.38 1.59 16.74
C ASN A 55 6.77 3.06 16.98
N ASN A 56 7.97 3.46 16.54
CA ASN A 56 8.43 4.83 16.72
C ASN A 56 7.49 5.77 15.95
N PRO A 57 7.08 6.90 16.55
CA PRO A 57 6.29 7.92 15.86
C PRO A 57 6.98 8.39 14.60
N ILE A 58 6.17 8.67 13.59
CA ILE A 58 6.61 9.32 12.37
C ILE A 58 5.80 10.59 12.23
N THR A 59 6.51 11.68 11.95
CA THR A 59 5.93 13.02 12.03
C THR A 59 6.04 13.77 10.72
N ILE A 60 5.04 14.61 10.45
CA ILE A 60 5.08 15.64 9.40
C ILE A 60 4.94 16.99 10.09
N ASP A 61 5.92 17.88 9.90
CA ASP A 61 5.99 19.19 10.56
C ASP A 61 5.80 19.14 12.09
N GLY A 62 6.24 18.05 12.72
CA GLY A 62 6.11 17.83 14.17
C GLY A 62 4.77 17.26 14.63
N GLU A 63 3.82 16.99 13.72
CA GLU A 63 2.59 16.27 14.04
C GLU A 63 2.77 14.77 13.81
N ASP A 64 2.50 13.97 14.85
CA ASP A 64 2.48 12.51 14.78
C ASP A 64 1.36 12.01 13.86
N LEU A 65 1.68 11.06 12.99
CA LEU A 65 0.67 10.42 12.13
C LEU A 65 0.02 9.21 12.82
N GLU A 66 -1.27 9.01 12.59
CA GLU A 66 -2.02 7.87 13.11
C GLU A 66 -1.55 6.56 12.46
N ASP A 67 -1.20 5.57 13.28
CA ASP A 67 -0.94 4.20 12.84
C ASP A 67 -2.27 3.45 12.60
N VAL A 68 -2.49 3.00 11.37
CA VAL A 68 -3.65 2.20 10.99
C VAL A 68 -3.24 0.79 10.58
N LYS A 69 -4.11 -0.18 10.89
CA LYS A 69 -3.93 -1.58 10.45
C LYS A 69 -4.44 -1.84 9.05
N ILE A 70 -5.38 -1.01 8.60
CA ILE A 70 -6.07 -1.14 7.32
C ILE A 70 -6.15 0.24 6.68
N PHE A 71 -5.82 0.31 5.40
CA PHE A 71 -5.95 1.50 4.58
C PHE A 71 -6.71 1.17 3.30
N THR A 72 -7.73 1.97 2.98
CA THR A 72 -8.47 1.82 1.73
C THR A 72 -7.90 2.76 0.69
N TYR A 73 -7.26 2.21 -0.33
CA TYR A 73 -6.72 2.97 -1.45
C TYR A 73 -7.47 2.63 -2.74
N LEU A 74 -8.15 3.63 -3.33
CA LEU A 74 -8.89 3.50 -4.59
C LEU A 74 -9.85 2.28 -4.63
N GLY A 75 -10.51 2.02 -3.50
CA GLY A 75 -11.45 0.91 -3.33
C GLY A 75 -10.82 -0.44 -2.97
N SER A 76 -9.49 -0.55 -3.01
CA SER A 76 -8.77 -1.74 -2.56
C SER A 76 -8.36 -1.60 -1.10
N ILE A 77 -8.51 -2.69 -0.34
CA ILE A 77 -8.13 -2.75 1.06
C ILE A 77 -6.68 -3.22 1.14
N ILE A 78 -5.83 -2.46 1.82
CA ILE A 78 -4.44 -2.80 2.12
C ILE A 78 -4.35 -2.98 3.63
N ASP A 79 -3.87 -4.13 4.08
CA ASP A 79 -3.64 -4.42 5.50
C ASP A 79 -2.14 -4.55 5.82
N GLU A 80 -1.83 -4.77 7.09
CA GLU A 80 -0.47 -5.00 7.61
C GLU A 80 0.23 -6.24 7.03
N HIS A 81 -0.51 -7.11 6.33
CA HIS A 81 -0.03 -8.32 5.67
C HIS A 81 0.05 -8.17 4.14
N GLY A 82 -0.21 -6.98 3.60
CA GLY A 82 -0.13 -6.71 2.16
C GLY A 82 -1.35 -7.23 1.39
N GLY A 83 -2.51 -7.31 2.04
CA GLY A 83 -3.81 -7.83 1.57
C GLY A 83 -4.42 -7.18 0.32
N PHE A 84 -3.64 -6.48 -0.49
CA PHE A 84 -4.01 -6.06 -1.84
C PHE A 84 -4.13 -7.24 -2.82
N ASP A 85 -3.31 -8.28 -2.64
CA ASP A 85 -3.22 -9.39 -3.60
C ASP A 85 -4.56 -10.13 -3.79
N ALA A 86 -5.30 -10.37 -2.71
CA ALA A 86 -6.60 -11.03 -2.77
C ALA A 86 -7.65 -10.16 -3.50
N ASP A 87 -7.70 -8.86 -3.21
CA ASP A 87 -8.62 -7.94 -3.87
C ASP A 87 -8.30 -7.75 -5.36
N MET A 88 -7.02 -7.59 -5.71
CA MET A 88 -6.57 -7.51 -7.10
C MET A 88 -6.92 -8.80 -7.87
N LYS A 89 -6.66 -9.97 -7.29
CA LYS A 89 -7.06 -11.27 -7.86
C LYS A 89 -8.57 -11.34 -8.08
N ALA A 90 -9.38 -10.88 -7.12
CA ALA A 90 -10.83 -10.84 -7.25
C ALA A 90 -11.29 -9.91 -8.39
N ARG A 91 -10.70 -8.72 -8.51
CA ARG A 91 -11.00 -7.76 -9.61
C ARG A 91 -10.63 -8.32 -10.97
N ILE A 92 -9.47 -8.96 -11.09
CA ILE A 92 -9.05 -9.65 -12.32
C ILE A 92 -9.99 -10.79 -12.65
N GLY A 93 -10.40 -11.59 -11.65
CA GLY A 93 -11.38 -12.66 -11.84
C GLY A 93 -12.71 -12.16 -12.39
N LYS A 94 -13.25 -11.07 -11.82
CA LYS A 94 -14.48 -10.43 -12.31
C LYS A 94 -14.34 -9.90 -13.73
N ALA A 95 -13.23 -9.22 -14.04
CA ALA A 95 -12.97 -8.72 -15.40
C ALA A 95 -12.87 -9.85 -16.43
N ARG A 96 -12.20 -10.96 -16.09
CA ARG A 96 -12.13 -12.16 -16.93
C ARG A 96 -13.52 -12.77 -17.17
N ALA A 97 -14.33 -12.88 -16.13
CA ALA A 97 -15.69 -13.39 -16.26
C ALA A 97 -16.56 -12.52 -17.18
N ALA A 98 -16.52 -11.20 -17.00
CA ALA A 98 -17.25 -10.25 -17.84
C ALA A 98 -16.78 -10.31 -19.31
N TYR A 99 -15.46 -10.38 -19.54
CA TYR A 99 -14.90 -10.54 -20.88
C TYR A 99 -15.38 -11.83 -21.56
N LEU A 100 -15.40 -12.95 -20.83
CA LEU A 100 -15.89 -14.23 -21.36
C LEU A 100 -17.39 -14.17 -21.72
N GLN A 101 -18.21 -13.54 -20.88
CA GLN A 101 -19.64 -13.32 -21.20
C GLN A 101 -19.80 -12.47 -22.46
N LEU A 102 -19.03 -11.38 -22.59
CA LEU A 102 -19.10 -10.49 -23.74
C LEU A 102 -18.62 -11.18 -25.03
N ARG A 103 -17.60 -12.04 -24.94
CA ARG A 103 -17.12 -12.85 -26.06
C ARG A 103 -18.21 -13.78 -26.61
N ASN A 104 -19.02 -14.38 -25.73
CA ASN A 104 -20.13 -15.24 -26.16
C ASN A 104 -21.19 -14.44 -26.93
N ILE A 105 -21.49 -13.22 -26.51
CA ILE A 105 -22.41 -12.31 -27.21
C ILE A 105 -21.82 -11.89 -28.57
N TRP A 106 -20.53 -11.55 -28.61
CA TRP A 106 -19.86 -11.15 -29.86
C TRP A 106 -19.80 -12.28 -30.89
N ASN A 107 -19.56 -13.52 -30.44
CA ASN A 107 -19.58 -14.71 -31.29
C ASN A 107 -21.00 -15.07 -31.78
N TRP A 108 -22.05 -14.70 -31.05
CA TRP A 108 -23.44 -14.94 -31.46
C TRP A 108 -23.82 -14.10 -32.69
N ASN A 109 -23.38 -12.85 -32.76
CA ASN A 109 -23.67 -11.95 -33.89
C ASN A 109 -22.93 -12.33 -35.19
N GLN A 110 -21.87 -13.15 -35.11
CA GLN A 110 -21.22 -13.73 -36.30
C GLN A 110 -22.06 -14.83 -36.96
N LEU A 111 -22.97 -15.47 -36.22
CA LEU A 111 -23.82 -16.56 -36.72
C LEU A 111 -25.16 -16.09 -37.31
N SER A 112 -25.58 -14.84 -37.05
CA SER A 112 -26.89 -14.33 -37.49
C SER A 112 -26.89 -13.60 -38.84
N THR A 113 -25.84 -13.72 -39.67
CA THR A 113 -25.78 -13.12 -41.02
C THR A 113 -26.61 -13.86 -42.07
N ASN A 114 -27.49 -14.79 -41.66
CA ASN A 114 -28.46 -15.43 -42.53
C ASN A 114 -29.74 -14.59 -42.64
N THR A 115 -29.65 -13.42 -43.28
CA THR A 115 -30.82 -12.71 -43.80
C THR A 115 -31.07 -13.14 -45.25
N LYS A 116 -32.33 -13.49 -45.55
CA LYS A 116 -32.85 -13.91 -46.86
C LYS A 116 -32.57 -12.92 -47.98
#